data_AF-A0A4U0QV69-F1
#
_entry.id   AF-A0A4U0QV69-F1
#
_cell.length_a   1.000
_cell.length_b   1.000
_cell.length_c   1.000
_cell.angle_alpha   90.00
_cell.angle_beta   90.00
_cell.angle_gamma   90.00
#
_symmetry.space_group_name_H-M   'P 1'
#
loop_
_entity.id
_entity.type
_entity.pdbx_description
1 polymer ?
#
loop_
_entity_poly.entity_id
_entity_poly.type
_entity_poly.pdbx_seq_one_letter_code
_entity_poly.pdbx_strand_id
1 'polypeptide(L)'
;MVDQRRPPVQHTGTKPFTRLLPGSFRRGSQQPWCDSAPVRSELFSIERLEGHALTLAADQDVTDRPPRVMALHARLDDNAHVLRATGRDQARDVAAGRSMVPAADWLLDNFHLVEAQIREIRVDLPAGYYRLLPKLASGPFAGYPRVFGLAWAFVAHTDSHFDAQALRRFLASYQTVQPLTIGELWAVSITLRIVLIENLRRLADQMTAGRAERRDADQLAPIIRNGDDGPELVKARWGMPSPPSVLKTARDPGVTNVRNLGSPHWRRWLGQGHRCLVPVTSFSEPRGKGQGVQWFAPTDTDATMFFAGIETRGWTSLRKVKDGETTDDLYAFLTCPPNAEVALIHPKAMPVILTCPEEWEAWLGGISAEELQRPLPDGALRLVDEAI
;
A
#
# COMPACT_ATOMS: atom_id res chain seq x y z
N MET A 1 -70.57 -21.22 -26.18
CA MET A 1 -70.06 -21.91 -24.98
C MET A 1 -68.55 -21.90 -25.12
N VAL A 2 -67.90 -21.02 -24.37
CA VAL A 2 -66.53 -20.54 -24.63
C VAL A 2 -65.50 -21.53 -24.07
N ASP A 3 -64.66 -22.04 -24.97
CA ASP A 3 -63.43 -22.80 -24.73
C ASP A 3 -62.36 -21.86 -24.14
N GLN A 4 -61.98 -22.05 -22.86
CA GLN A 4 -60.87 -21.34 -22.23
C GLN A 4 -59.61 -22.21 -22.24
N ARG A 5 -58.85 -22.14 -23.33
CA ARG A 5 -57.43 -22.54 -23.34
C ARG A 5 -56.59 -21.37 -22.81
N ARG A 6 -55.96 -21.57 -21.65
CA ARG A 6 -54.95 -20.65 -21.09
C ARG A 6 -53.71 -20.60 -22.00
N PRO A 7 -53.08 -19.43 -22.20
CA PRO A 7 -51.79 -19.31 -22.88
C PRO A 7 -50.64 -19.81 -21.98
N PRO A 8 -49.50 -20.25 -22.56
CA PRO A 8 -48.36 -20.74 -21.79
C PRO A 8 -47.62 -19.58 -21.10
N VAL A 9 -47.28 -19.78 -19.83
CA VAL A 9 -46.46 -18.89 -19.02
C VAL A 9 -45.04 -18.89 -19.59
N GLN A 10 -44.55 -17.71 -19.96
CA GLN A 10 -43.17 -17.49 -20.34
C GLN A 10 -42.28 -17.70 -19.10
N HIS A 11 -41.45 -18.75 -19.13
CA HIS A 11 -40.34 -18.89 -18.20
C HIS A 11 -39.34 -17.76 -18.46
N THR A 12 -39.34 -16.75 -17.61
CA THR A 12 -38.23 -15.80 -17.50
C THR A 12 -37.01 -16.55 -16.99
N GLY A 13 -36.16 -16.95 -17.94
CA GLY A 13 -34.87 -17.56 -17.64
C GLY A 13 -34.08 -16.64 -16.72
N THR A 14 -33.92 -17.06 -15.46
CA THR A 14 -32.95 -16.48 -14.55
C THR A 14 -31.59 -16.79 -15.15
N LYS A 15 -30.94 -15.78 -15.72
CA LYS A 15 -29.58 -15.87 -16.24
C LYS A 15 -28.67 -16.41 -15.12
N PRO A 16 -27.74 -17.32 -15.41
CA PRO A 16 -26.81 -17.82 -14.39
C PRO A 16 -26.03 -16.62 -13.84
N PHE A 17 -26.07 -16.47 -12.52
CA PHE A 17 -25.30 -15.47 -11.81
C PHE A 17 -23.81 -15.64 -12.14
N THR A 18 -23.25 -14.63 -12.79
CA THR A 18 -21.84 -14.54 -13.13
C THR A 18 -20.99 -14.64 -11.86
N ARG A 19 -20.07 -15.60 -11.83
CA ARG A 19 -19.00 -15.76 -10.83
C ARG A 19 -18.32 -14.41 -10.54
N LEU A 20 -18.60 -13.84 -9.38
CA LEU A 20 -17.84 -12.73 -8.81
C LEU A 20 -17.00 -13.30 -7.67
N LEU A 21 -15.79 -13.73 -8.02
CA LEU A 21 -14.68 -13.82 -7.06
C LEU A 21 -14.12 -12.40 -6.90
N PRO A 22 -14.18 -11.77 -5.70
CA PRO A 22 -13.52 -10.50 -5.47
C PRO A 22 -12.12 -10.75 -4.92
N GLY A 23 -11.13 -10.45 -5.76
CA GLY A 23 -9.71 -10.71 -5.55
C GLY A 23 -9.15 -11.18 -6.88
N SER A 24 -8.68 -10.25 -7.70
CA SER A 24 -8.11 -10.54 -9.02
C SER A 24 -6.81 -11.31 -8.91
N PHE A 25 -6.87 -12.59 -8.60
CA PHE A 25 -5.88 -13.55 -9.05
C PHE A 25 -6.07 -13.69 -10.56
N ARG A 26 -5.29 -12.93 -11.34
CA ARG A 26 -5.19 -13.15 -12.78
C ARG A 26 -4.93 -14.65 -13.01
N ARG A 27 -5.61 -15.25 -13.99
CA ARG A 27 -5.32 -16.61 -14.48
C ARG A 27 -3.85 -16.65 -14.93
N GLY A 28 -3.01 -17.06 -14.02
CA GLY A 28 -1.57 -17.13 -14.11
C GLY A 28 -1.09 -17.54 -12.74
N SER A 29 -0.19 -18.51 -12.69
CA SER A 29 0.43 -19.13 -11.52
C SER A 29 1.20 -18.12 -10.64
N GLN A 30 0.54 -17.10 -10.10
CA GLN A 30 1.11 -16.32 -9.01
C GLN A 30 0.93 -17.13 -7.73
N GLN A 31 2.03 -17.64 -7.20
CA GLN A 31 2.00 -18.25 -5.88
C GLN A 31 1.49 -17.22 -4.86
N PRO A 32 0.67 -17.64 -3.87
CA PRO A 32 0.05 -16.73 -2.91
C PRO A 32 1.07 -15.88 -2.14
N TRP A 33 2.33 -16.32 -2.10
CA TRP A 33 3.44 -15.70 -1.38
C TRP A 33 4.10 -14.51 -2.10
N CYS A 34 3.84 -14.33 -3.40
CA CYS A 34 4.44 -13.25 -4.19
C CYS A 34 3.72 -11.90 -4.00
N ASP A 35 2.51 -11.91 -3.45
CA ASP A 35 1.75 -10.70 -3.17
C ASP A 35 2.18 -10.10 -1.82
N SER A 36 2.47 -8.80 -1.81
CA SER A 36 2.83 -8.04 -0.62
C SER A 36 1.64 -7.27 -0.02
N ALA A 37 0.47 -7.29 -0.66
CA ALA A 37 -0.75 -6.70 -0.14
C ALA A 37 -1.26 -7.50 1.07
N PRO A 38 -1.84 -6.84 2.11
CA PRO A 38 -2.35 -7.54 3.27
C PRO A 38 -3.50 -8.45 2.85
N VAL A 39 -3.68 -9.55 3.56
CA VAL A 39 -4.78 -10.49 3.37
C VAL A 39 -6.09 -9.83 3.78
N ARG A 40 -6.70 -9.10 2.84
CA ARG A 40 -7.92 -8.31 3.03
C ARG A 40 -8.75 -8.33 1.75
N SER A 41 -10.06 -8.41 1.92
CA SER A 41 -11.06 -8.28 0.87
C SER A 41 -12.27 -7.53 1.43
N GLU A 42 -13.37 -7.50 0.68
CA GLU A 42 -14.61 -6.89 1.13
C GLU A 42 -15.08 -7.48 2.47
N LEU A 43 -15.40 -6.64 3.44
CA LEU A 43 -15.88 -7.09 4.75
C LEU A 43 -17.26 -7.71 4.64
N PHE A 44 -17.43 -8.90 5.23
CA PHE A 44 -18.69 -9.63 5.19
C PHE A 44 -19.40 -9.58 6.54
N SER A 45 -20.74 -9.45 6.50
CA SER A 45 -21.58 -9.79 7.66
C SER A 45 -21.51 -11.29 7.93
N ILE A 46 -22.03 -11.74 9.07
CA ILE A 46 -22.00 -13.16 9.42
C ILE A 46 -22.80 -13.99 8.40
N GLU A 47 -23.94 -13.49 7.94
CA GLU A 47 -24.79 -14.16 6.94
C GLU A 47 -24.05 -14.27 5.59
N ARG A 48 -23.30 -13.23 5.23
CA ARG A 48 -22.50 -13.23 4.00
C ARG A 48 -21.28 -14.15 4.12
N LEU A 49 -20.67 -14.25 5.29
CA LEU A 49 -19.63 -15.25 5.57
C LEU A 49 -20.18 -16.67 5.41
N GLU A 50 -21.35 -16.98 5.97
CA GLU A 50 -21.99 -18.30 5.80
C GLU A 50 -22.26 -18.61 4.33
N GLY A 51 -22.81 -17.67 3.57
CA GLY A 51 -23.02 -17.84 2.13
C GLY A 51 -21.71 -18.01 1.36
N HIS A 52 -20.66 -17.28 1.73
CA HIS A 52 -19.34 -17.44 1.16
C HIS A 52 -18.75 -18.82 1.46
N ALA A 53 -18.96 -19.36 2.67
CA ALA A 53 -18.51 -20.69 3.06
C ALA A 53 -19.09 -21.79 2.17
N LEU A 54 -20.37 -21.69 1.79
CA LEU A 54 -21.04 -22.64 0.89
C LEU A 54 -20.39 -22.64 -0.49
N THR A 55 -20.22 -21.45 -1.08
CA THR A 55 -19.60 -21.30 -2.40
C THR A 55 -18.15 -21.76 -2.38
N LEU A 56 -17.41 -21.41 -1.32
CA LEU A 56 -16.02 -21.83 -1.15
C LEU A 56 -15.91 -23.35 -1.07
N ALA A 57 -16.78 -24.01 -0.30
CA ALA A 57 -16.78 -25.47 -0.18
C ALA A 57 -17.09 -26.16 -1.51
N ALA A 58 -17.97 -25.59 -2.33
CA ALA A 58 -18.26 -26.12 -3.66
C ALA A 58 -17.09 -25.99 -4.65
N ASP A 59 -16.22 -24.98 -4.48
CA ASP A 59 -15.08 -24.72 -5.35
C ASP A 59 -13.75 -25.33 -4.84
N GLN A 60 -13.73 -25.96 -3.64
CA GLN A 60 -12.52 -26.51 -3.00
C GLN A 60 -12.38 -28.03 -3.14
N ASP A 61 -12.26 -28.49 -4.39
CA ASP A 61 -11.96 -29.91 -4.66
C ASP A 61 -10.60 -30.34 -4.10
N VAL A 62 -10.56 -31.54 -3.50
CA VAL A 62 -9.34 -32.15 -2.95
C VAL A 62 -8.75 -33.21 -3.89
N THR A 63 -7.45 -33.47 -3.77
CA THR A 63 -6.75 -34.45 -4.60
C THR A 63 -5.74 -35.28 -3.80
N ASP A 64 -5.60 -36.54 -4.19
CA ASP A 64 -4.54 -37.44 -3.71
C ASP A 64 -3.19 -37.21 -4.41
N ARG A 65 -3.18 -36.42 -5.49
CA ARG A 65 -1.98 -36.09 -6.29
C ARG A 65 -1.75 -34.59 -6.34
N PRO A 66 -1.48 -33.94 -5.20
CA PRO A 66 -1.30 -32.49 -5.15
C PRO A 66 -0.04 -32.05 -5.90
N PRO A 67 -0.06 -30.87 -6.54
CA PRO A 67 1.16 -30.26 -7.05
C PRO A 67 2.14 -29.98 -5.91
N ARG A 68 3.44 -30.01 -6.20
CA ARG A 68 4.47 -29.63 -5.23
C ARG A 68 4.42 -28.12 -4.99
N VAL A 69 4.43 -27.74 -3.71
CA VAL A 69 4.40 -26.34 -3.27
C VAL A 69 5.41 -26.11 -2.15
N MET A 70 5.78 -24.86 -1.91
CA MET A 70 6.51 -24.50 -0.70
C MET A 70 5.69 -24.91 0.53
N ALA A 71 6.30 -25.60 1.48
CA ALA A 71 5.58 -26.05 2.65
C ALA A 71 5.24 -24.89 3.60
N LEU A 72 4.10 -24.97 4.29
CA LEU A 72 3.68 -23.93 5.23
C LEU A 72 4.69 -23.68 6.36
N HIS A 73 5.43 -24.72 6.80
CA HIS A 73 6.51 -24.55 7.77
C HIS A 73 7.65 -23.69 7.23
N ALA A 74 8.06 -23.92 5.98
CA ALA A 74 9.14 -23.16 5.34
C ALA A 74 8.73 -21.70 5.17
N ARG A 75 7.48 -21.45 4.79
CA ARG A 75 6.94 -20.08 4.72
C ARG A 75 6.83 -19.43 6.10
N LEU A 76 6.40 -20.18 7.12
CA LEU A 76 6.36 -19.68 8.50
C LEU A 76 7.77 -19.31 9.01
N ASP A 77 8.79 -20.09 8.64
CA ASP A 77 10.18 -19.82 9.00
C ASP A 77 10.72 -18.58 8.30
N ASP A 78 10.42 -18.40 7.02
CA ASP A 78 10.69 -17.17 6.26
C ASP A 78 9.98 -15.96 6.91
N ASN A 79 8.70 -16.11 7.28
CA ASN A 79 7.96 -15.07 8.00
C ASN A 79 8.62 -14.72 9.34
N ALA A 80 9.01 -15.72 10.12
CA ALA A 80 9.68 -15.54 11.39
C ALA A 80 11.04 -14.84 11.23
N HIS A 81 11.79 -15.17 10.18
CA HIS A 81 13.07 -14.53 9.89
C HIS A 81 12.90 -13.05 9.60
N VAL A 82 12.00 -12.69 8.67
CA VAL A 82 11.74 -11.29 8.30
C VAL A 82 11.20 -10.49 9.48
N LEU A 83 10.20 -11.02 10.19
CA LEU A 83 9.62 -10.36 11.35
C LEU A 83 10.66 -10.08 12.45
N ARG A 84 11.59 -11.02 12.71
CA ARG A 84 12.70 -10.81 13.65
C ARG A 84 13.71 -9.78 13.17
N ALA A 85 14.03 -9.76 11.88
CA ALA A 85 14.92 -8.77 11.29
C ALA A 85 14.32 -7.37 11.48
N THR A 86 13.06 -7.19 11.08
CA THR A 86 12.32 -5.93 11.24
C THR A 86 12.23 -5.51 12.71
N GLY A 87 11.96 -6.42 13.64
CA GLY A 87 11.93 -6.12 15.07
C GLY A 87 13.28 -5.64 15.62
N ARG A 88 14.40 -6.26 15.20
CA ARG A 88 15.75 -5.82 15.59
C ARG A 88 16.10 -4.43 15.03
N ASP A 89 15.74 -4.17 13.78
CA ASP A 89 15.99 -2.86 13.17
C ASP A 89 15.14 -1.76 13.82
N GLN A 90 13.90 -2.07 14.18
CA GLN A 90 13.05 -1.18 14.95
C GLN A 90 13.60 -0.91 16.35
N ALA A 91 14.10 -1.93 17.06
CA ALA A 91 14.72 -1.73 18.37
C ALA A 91 15.98 -0.83 18.29
N ARG A 92 16.79 -0.97 17.24
CA ARG A 92 17.94 -0.07 16.97
C ARG A 92 17.48 1.36 16.70
N ASP A 93 16.39 1.52 15.97
CA ASP A 93 15.78 2.83 15.71
C ASP A 93 15.33 3.51 17.00
N VAL A 94 14.65 2.79 17.90
CA VAL A 94 14.25 3.32 19.22
C VAL A 94 15.46 3.69 20.07
N ALA A 95 16.46 2.81 20.15
CA ALA A 95 17.68 3.07 20.91
C ALA A 95 18.43 4.31 20.41
N ALA A 96 18.31 4.63 19.13
CA ALA A 96 18.86 5.83 18.50
C ALA A 96 17.93 7.06 18.58
N GLY A 97 16.83 7.01 19.36
CA GLY A 97 15.89 8.11 19.52
C GLY A 97 15.01 8.39 18.29
N ARG A 98 14.93 7.46 17.33
CA ARG A 98 14.15 7.65 16.09
C ARG A 98 12.67 7.42 16.34
N SER A 99 11.82 8.23 15.69
CA SER A 99 10.35 8.10 15.82
C SER A 99 9.86 6.80 15.21
N MET A 100 8.99 6.10 15.93
CA MET A 100 8.22 5.00 15.37
C MET A 100 6.76 5.40 15.14
N VAL A 101 6.13 4.76 14.16
CA VAL A 101 4.68 4.83 13.98
C VAL A 101 4.00 3.96 15.05
N PRO A 102 2.82 4.34 15.59
CA PRO A 102 2.19 3.62 16.70
C PRO A 102 2.02 2.11 16.47
N ALA A 103 1.64 1.72 15.25
CA ALA A 103 1.43 0.31 14.92
C ALA A 103 2.72 -0.55 15.01
N ALA A 104 3.88 0.06 14.75
CA ALA A 104 5.15 -0.62 14.86
C ALA A 104 5.70 -0.62 16.28
N ASP A 105 5.36 0.40 17.07
CA ASP A 105 5.66 0.45 18.50
C ASP A 105 4.90 -0.67 19.23
N TRP A 106 3.59 -0.78 18.95
CA TRP A 106 2.78 -1.91 19.41
C TRP A 106 3.36 -3.25 18.97
N LEU A 107 3.80 -3.38 17.71
CA LEU A 107 4.39 -4.62 17.21
C LEU A 107 5.67 -4.97 17.97
N LEU A 108 6.52 -4.00 18.27
CA LEU A 108 7.75 -4.20 19.03
C LEU A 108 7.45 -4.69 20.45
N ASP A 109 6.52 -4.05 21.15
CA ASP A 109 6.12 -4.42 22.51
C ASP A 109 5.51 -5.83 22.57
N ASN A 110 4.74 -6.19 21.55
CA ASN A 110 4.00 -7.46 21.50
C ASN A 110 4.74 -8.56 20.73
N PHE A 111 5.97 -8.31 20.25
CA PHE A 111 6.68 -9.24 19.38
C PHE A 111 6.94 -10.60 20.03
N HIS A 112 7.16 -10.61 21.35
CA HIS A 112 7.37 -11.82 22.13
C HIS A 112 6.16 -12.80 22.06
N LEU A 113 4.93 -12.27 21.95
CA LEU A 113 3.73 -13.08 21.76
C LEU A 113 3.71 -13.73 20.38
N VAL A 114 4.10 -12.98 19.34
CA VAL A 114 4.21 -13.50 17.97
C VAL A 114 5.24 -14.62 17.89
N GLU A 115 6.40 -14.45 18.55
CA GLU A 115 7.41 -15.50 18.61
C GLU A 115 6.94 -16.76 19.34
N ALA A 116 6.18 -16.60 20.43
CA ALA A 116 5.57 -17.72 21.13
C ALA A 116 4.62 -18.49 20.21
N GLN A 117 3.75 -17.79 19.48
CA GLN A 117 2.83 -18.41 18.53
C GLN A 117 3.56 -19.11 17.37
N ILE A 118 4.65 -18.54 16.84
CA ILE A 118 5.47 -19.21 15.82
C ILE A 118 6.06 -20.52 16.35
N ARG A 119 6.55 -20.54 17.60
CA ARG A 119 7.09 -21.76 18.22
C ARG A 119 6.00 -22.82 18.41
N GLU A 120 4.83 -22.44 18.91
CA GLU A 120 3.70 -23.34 19.10
C GLU A 120 3.23 -23.98 17.78
N ILE A 121 3.08 -23.19 16.72
CA ILE A 121 2.65 -23.70 15.40
C ILE A 121 3.60 -24.78 14.87
N ARG A 122 4.91 -24.65 15.10
CA ARG A 122 5.90 -25.66 14.68
C ARG A 122 5.69 -27.00 15.39
N VAL A 123 5.26 -26.97 16.65
CA VAL A 123 4.94 -28.16 17.44
C VAL A 123 3.59 -28.73 17.02
N ASP A 124 2.60 -27.86 16.80
CA ASP A 124 1.22 -28.25 16.51
C ASP A 124 1.02 -28.76 15.07
N LEU A 125 1.90 -28.38 14.14
CA LEU A 125 1.86 -28.84 12.73
C LEU A 125 3.09 -29.67 12.31
N PRO A 126 3.32 -30.87 12.88
CA PRO A 126 4.41 -31.73 12.44
C PRO A 126 4.29 -32.11 10.96
N ALA A 127 5.41 -32.36 10.29
CA ALA A 127 5.44 -32.72 8.87
C ALA A 127 4.62 -33.99 8.54
N GLY A 128 4.50 -34.93 9.48
CA GLY A 128 3.63 -36.11 9.35
C GLY A 128 2.15 -35.72 9.28
N TYR A 129 1.69 -34.94 10.25
CA TYR A 129 0.32 -34.45 10.31
C TYR A 129 -0.01 -33.57 9.10
N TYR A 130 0.88 -32.64 8.72
CA TYR A 130 0.69 -31.81 7.52
C TYR A 130 0.47 -32.64 6.25
N ARG A 131 1.15 -33.78 6.09
CA ARG A 131 1.01 -34.68 4.92
C ARG A 131 -0.35 -35.37 4.86
N LEU A 132 -0.98 -35.62 6.01
CA LEU A 132 -2.29 -36.28 6.10
C LEU A 132 -3.47 -35.34 5.76
N LEU A 133 -3.27 -34.02 5.81
CA LEU A 133 -4.34 -33.07 5.53
C LEU A 133 -4.72 -33.08 4.04
N PRO A 134 -6.03 -33.16 3.69
CA PRO A 134 -6.51 -33.10 2.31
C PRO A 134 -6.02 -31.85 1.58
N LYS A 135 -5.50 -32.02 0.37
CA LYS A 135 -4.89 -30.94 -0.42
C LYS A 135 -5.82 -30.48 -1.53
N LEU A 136 -5.86 -29.17 -1.76
CA LEU A 136 -6.64 -28.58 -2.86
C LEU A 136 -6.08 -29.00 -4.22
N ALA A 137 -6.97 -29.37 -5.13
CA ALA A 137 -6.65 -29.81 -6.49
C ALA A 137 -6.36 -28.63 -7.43
N SER A 138 -7.01 -27.49 -7.20
CA SER A 138 -6.97 -26.34 -8.11
C SER A 138 -7.07 -25.00 -7.36
N GLY A 139 -7.06 -23.91 -8.12
CA GLY A 139 -7.13 -22.55 -7.58
C GLY A 139 -5.78 -22.02 -7.07
N PRO A 140 -5.78 -20.82 -6.45
CA PRO A 140 -4.56 -20.15 -6.01
C PRO A 140 -3.82 -20.91 -4.89
N PHE A 141 -4.53 -21.78 -4.18
CA PHE A 141 -3.98 -22.60 -3.10
C PHE A 141 -3.85 -24.09 -3.48
N ALA A 142 -3.83 -24.43 -4.77
CA ALA A 142 -3.58 -25.80 -5.23
C ALA A 142 -2.30 -26.36 -4.58
N GLY A 143 -2.38 -27.57 -4.02
CA GLY A 143 -1.29 -28.22 -3.28
C GLY A 143 -1.20 -27.90 -1.79
N TYR A 144 -1.93 -26.89 -1.29
CA TYR A 144 -2.02 -26.60 0.15
C TYR A 144 -3.19 -27.35 0.81
N PRO A 145 -3.17 -27.54 2.15
CA PRO A 145 -4.32 -28.04 2.89
C PRO A 145 -5.58 -27.23 2.58
N ARG A 146 -6.72 -27.90 2.37
CA ARG A 146 -8.03 -27.24 2.20
C ARG A 146 -8.34 -26.25 3.32
N VAL A 147 -8.07 -26.65 4.56
CA VAL A 147 -8.21 -25.81 5.76
C VAL A 147 -7.33 -24.55 5.77
N PHE A 148 -6.25 -24.51 4.98
CA PHE A 148 -5.47 -23.28 4.79
C PHE A 148 -6.23 -22.28 3.91
N GLY A 149 -6.83 -22.75 2.80
CA GLY A 149 -7.70 -21.91 1.96
C GLY A 149 -8.93 -21.39 2.73
N LEU A 150 -9.51 -22.22 3.60
CA LEU A 150 -10.61 -21.83 4.49
C LEU A 150 -10.19 -20.71 5.45
N ALA A 151 -9.07 -20.89 6.16
CA ALA A 151 -8.55 -19.88 7.09
C ALA A 151 -8.20 -18.56 6.38
N TRP A 152 -7.63 -18.65 5.17
CA TRP A 152 -7.32 -17.49 4.35
C TRP A 152 -8.58 -16.69 3.98
N ALA A 153 -9.61 -17.38 3.50
CA ALA A 153 -10.89 -16.75 3.15
C ALA A 153 -11.53 -16.05 4.35
N PHE A 154 -11.53 -16.70 5.53
CA PHE A 154 -12.04 -16.11 6.75
C PHE A 154 -11.30 -14.82 7.11
N VAL A 155 -9.97 -14.86 7.20
CA VAL A 155 -9.14 -13.69 7.56
C VAL A 155 -9.32 -12.53 6.57
N ALA A 156 -9.40 -12.84 5.26
CA ALA A 156 -9.56 -11.81 4.23
C ALA A 156 -10.88 -11.04 4.37
N HIS A 157 -11.97 -11.72 4.75
CA HIS A 157 -13.31 -11.13 4.84
C HIS A 157 -13.70 -10.62 6.24
N THR A 158 -12.84 -10.83 7.24
CA THR A 158 -12.99 -10.26 8.60
C THR A 158 -11.95 -9.18 8.92
N ASP A 159 -11.06 -8.85 7.98
CA ASP A 159 -9.90 -7.98 8.23
C ASP A 159 -9.10 -8.41 9.46
N SER A 160 -8.85 -9.72 9.59
CA SER A 160 -8.18 -10.35 10.74
C SER A 160 -8.89 -10.20 12.09
N HIS A 161 -10.08 -9.58 12.16
CA HIS A 161 -10.89 -9.58 13.37
C HIS A 161 -11.36 -11.00 13.68
N PHE A 162 -11.06 -11.47 14.90
CA PHE A 162 -11.42 -12.80 15.35
C PHE A 162 -12.67 -12.77 16.22
N ASP A 163 -13.70 -13.48 15.76
CA ASP A 163 -14.90 -13.78 16.54
C ASP A 163 -15.18 -15.29 16.47
N ALA A 164 -15.24 -15.94 17.63
CA ALA A 164 -15.39 -17.39 17.72
C ALA A 164 -16.76 -17.87 17.22
N GLN A 165 -17.82 -17.08 17.40
CA GLN A 165 -19.17 -17.42 16.95
C GLN A 165 -19.28 -17.32 15.43
N ALA A 166 -18.69 -16.28 14.84
CA ALA A 166 -18.60 -16.10 13.39
C ALA A 166 -17.80 -17.23 12.74
N LEU A 167 -16.64 -17.60 13.30
CA LEU A 167 -15.86 -18.73 12.80
C LEU A 167 -16.64 -20.04 12.87
N ARG A 168 -17.35 -20.30 13.98
CA ARG A 168 -18.17 -21.51 14.14
C ARG A 168 -19.29 -21.58 13.09
N ARG A 169 -19.99 -20.46 12.85
CA ARG A 169 -21.06 -20.36 11.82
C ARG A 169 -20.49 -20.57 10.41
N PHE A 170 -19.35 -19.94 10.12
CA PHE A 170 -18.63 -20.10 8.85
C PHE A 170 -18.25 -21.57 8.60
N LEU A 171 -17.62 -22.24 9.58
CA LEU A 171 -17.24 -23.66 9.49
C LEU A 171 -18.45 -24.60 9.42
N ALA A 172 -19.52 -24.31 10.16
CA ALA A 172 -20.75 -25.10 10.12
C ALA A 172 -21.38 -25.04 8.73
N SER A 173 -21.48 -23.84 8.15
CA SER A 173 -21.98 -23.63 6.79
C SER A 173 -21.13 -24.37 5.76
N TYR A 174 -19.80 -24.22 5.81
CA TYR A 174 -18.87 -24.94 4.93
C TYR A 174 -19.12 -26.46 4.95
N GLN A 175 -19.25 -27.04 6.14
CA GLN A 175 -19.41 -28.48 6.35
C GLN A 175 -20.73 -29.06 5.83
N THR A 176 -21.74 -28.22 5.55
CA THR A 176 -22.98 -28.68 4.91
C THR A 176 -22.77 -29.13 3.47
N VAL A 177 -21.72 -28.64 2.81
CA VAL A 177 -21.36 -29.00 1.43
C VAL A 177 -20.26 -30.05 1.42
N GLN A 178 -19.18 -29.84 2.19
CA GLN A 178 -18.09 -30.81 2.31
C GLN A 178 -17.67 -30.98 3.78
N PRO A 179 -17.94 -32.14 4.40
CA PRO A 179 -17.50 -32.41 5.77
C PRO A 179 -15.98 -32.27 5.94
N LEU A 180 -15.58 -31.65 7.04
CA LEU A 180 -14.18 -31.61 7.46
C LEU A 180 -13.89 -32.83 8.33
N THR A 181 -12.74 -33.44 8.14
CA THR A 181 -12.26 -34.49 9.03
C THR A 181 -11.94 -33.93 10.42
N ILE A 182 -11.92 -34.79 11.45
CA ILE A 182 -11.45 -34.38 12.79
C ILE A 182 -10.05 -33.76 12.69
N GLY A 183 -9.17 -34.37 11.89
CA GLY A 183 -7.83 -33.84 11.63
C GLY A 183 -7.84 -32.46 10.99
N GLU A 184 -8.76 -32.14 10.09
CA GLU A 184 -8.90 -30.80 9.53
C GLU A 184 -9.40 -29.78 10.56
N LEU A 185 -10.38 -30.15 11.40
CA LEU A 185 -10.91 -29.26 12.43
C LEU A 185 -9.83 -28.83 13.45
N TRP A 186 -8.94 -29.74 13.85
CA TRP A 186 -7.76 -29.40 14.66
C TRP A 186 -6.84 -28.41 13.94
N ALA A 187 -6.62 -28.63 12.64
CA ALA A 187 -5.73 -27.81 11.82
C ALA A 187 -6.26 -26.38 11.59
N VAL A 188 -7.56 -26.11 11.74
CA VAL A 188 -8.13 -24.76 11.56
C VAL A 188 -7.44 -23.74 12.47
N SER A 189 -7.24 -24.07 13.76
CA SER A 189 -6.59 -23.17 14.72
C SER A 189 -5.14 -22.86 14.34
N ILE A 190 -4.45 -23.85 13.78
CA ILE A 190 -3.06 -23.75 13.35
C ILE A 190 -2.97 -22.92 12.08
N THR A 191 -3.77 -23.24 11.05
CA THR A 191 -3.75 -22.52 9.78
C THR A 191 -4.20 -21.08 9.94
N LEU A 192 -5.15 -20.80 10.83
CA LEU A 192 -5.54 -19.44 11.17
C LEU A 192 -4.36 -18.64 11.72
N ARG A 193 -3.61 -19.19 12.67
CA ARG A 193 -2.39 -18.54 13.21
C ARG A 193 -1.33 -18.31 12.12
N ILE A 194 -1.12 -19.28 11.22
CA ILE A 194 -0.20 -19.14 10.08
C ILE A 194 -0.62 -17.97 9.19
N VAL A 195 -1.90 -17.87 8.82
CA VAL A 195 -2.41 -16.79 7.96
C VAL A 195 -2.31 -15.44 8.65
N LEU A 196 -2.59 -15.36 9.96
CA LEU A 196 -2.44 -14.12 10.73
C LEU A 196 -0.98 -13.65 10.79
N ILE A 197 -0.02 -14.58 10.97
CA ILE A 197 1.42 -14.26 10.95
C ILE A 197 1.87 -13.83 9.55
N GLU A 198 1.37 -14.47 8.49
CA GLU A 198 1.59 -14.03 7.11
C GLU A 198 1.07 -12.60 6.91
N ASN A 199 -0.16 -12.32 7.35
CA ASN A 199 -0.73 -10.99 7.20
C ASN A 199 0.05 -9.94 8.02
N LEU A 200 0.50 -10.31 9.21
CA LEU A 200 1.34 -9.47 10.06
C LEU A 200 2.65 -9.10 9.37
N ARG A 201 3.33 -10.06 8.72
CA ARG A 201 4.53 -9.77 7.92
C ARG A 201 4.24 -8.76 6.83
N ARG A 202 3.19 -8.96 6.03
CA ARG A 202 2.83 -8.05 4.93
C ARG A 202 2.55 -6.63 5.42
N LEU A 203 1.89 -6.52 6.58
CA LEU A 203 1.65 -5.24 7.24
C LEU A 203 2.97 -4.61 7.73
N ALA A 204 3.87 -5.39 8.32
CA ALA A 204 5.18 -4.92 8.77
C ALA A 204 6.06 -4.43 7.61
N ASP A 205 6.03 -5.13 6.47
CA ASP A 205 6.74 -4.75 5.25
C ASP A 205 6.21 -3.40 4.72
N GLN A 206 4.88 -3.22 4.68
CA GLN A 206 4.25 -1.95 4.27
C GLN A 206 4.57 -0.80 5.23
N MET A 207 4.62 -1.06 6.54
CA MET A 207 5.05 -0.05 7.52
C MET A 207 6.50 0.38 7.29
N THR A 208 7.36 -0.53 6.89
CA THR A 208 8.78 -0.26 6.62
C THR A 208 8.94 0.53 5.33
N ALA A 209 8.25 0.13 4.25
CA ALA A 209 8.24 0.88 2.98
C ALA A 209 7.69 2.31 3.16
N GLY A 210 6.55 2.46 3.83
CA GLY A 210 5.96 3.78 4.09
C GLY A 210 6.75 4.66 5.07
N ARG A 211 7.74 4.11 5.79
CA ARG A 211 8.68 4.89 6.61
C ARG A 211 9.82 5.47 5.80
N ALA A 212 10.32 4.75 4.80
CA ALA A 212 11.36 5.27 3.90
C ALA A 212 10.83 6.51 3.17
N GLU A 213 9.64 6.40 2.57
CA GLU A 213 8.97 7.51 1.87
C GLU A 213 8.71 8.73 2.79
N ARG A 214 8.40 8.50 4.07
CA ARG A 214 8.19 9.58 5.07
C ARG A 214 9.50 10.18 5.58
N ARG A 215 10.56 9.39 5.71
CA ARG A 215 11.89 9.89 6.11
C ARG A 215 12.47 10.83 5.06
N ASP A 216 12.20 10.58 3.78
CA ASP A 216 12.67 11.43 2.70
C ASP A 216 11.86 12.73 2.61
N ALA A 217 10.54 12.67 2.86
CA ALA A 217 9.69 13.86 2.91
C ALA A 217 9.94 14.76 4.14
N ASP A 218 10.40 14.22 5.27
CA ASP A 218 10.64 15.00 6.50
C ASP A 218 12.06 15.60 6.61
N GLN A 219 12.96 15.34 5.64
CA GLN A 219 14.31 15.91 5.64
C GLN A 219 14.33 17.34 5.13
N LEU A 220 15.25 18.14 5.69
CA LEU A 220 15.53 19.47 5.18
C LEU A 220 16.27 19.36 3.84
N ALA A 221 15.69 19.89 2.78
CA ALA A 221 16.26 19.89 1.44
C ALA A 221 16.72 21.30 1.03
N PRO A 222 17.75 21.40 0.16
CA PRO A 222 18.15 22.68 -0.39
C PRO A 222 17.04 23.26 -1.29
N ILE A 223 16.74 24.54 -1.11
CA ILE A 223 15.91 25.33 -2.03
C ILE A 223 16.61 26.67 -2.30
N ILE A 224 16.43 27.22 -3.49
CA ILE A 224 16.83 28.58 -3.82
C ILE A 224 15.57 29.45 -3.74
N ARG A 225 15.54 30.46 -2.87
CA ARG A 225 14.37 31.33 -2.69
C ARG A 225 14.78 32.81 -2.79
N ASN A 226 13.80 33.70 -2.88
CA ASN A 226 14.06 35.14 -2.86
C ASN A 226 14.54 35.61 -1.47
N GLY A 227 15.76 36.13 -1.37
CA GLY A 227 16.30 36.83 -0.19
C GLY A 227 16.34 38.34 -0.37
N ASP A 228 16.82 39.06 0.63
CA ASP A 228 16.89 40.54 0.62
C ASP A 228 17.90 41.06 -0.42
N ASP A 229 19.02 40.35 -0.60
CA ASP A 229 20.12 40.69 -1.53
C ASP A 229 20.07 39.88 -2.85
N GLY A 230 18.93 39.24 -3.14
CA GLY A 230 18.74 38.35 -4.29
C GLY A 230 18.51 36.89 -3.89
N PRO A 231 18.55 35.96 -4.86
CA PRO A 231 18.29 34.54 -4.58
C PRO A 231 19.30 33.93 -3.60
N GLU A 232 18.80 33.26 -2.57
CA GLU A 232 19.61 32.60 -1.54
C GLU A 232 19.36 31.08 -1.50
N LEU A 233 20.40 30.31 -1.22
CA LEU A 233 20.32 28.87 -0.99
C LEU A 233 20.09 28.58 0.49
N VAL A 234 18.96 27.98 0.82
CA VAL A 234 18.59 27.64 2.21
C VAL A 234 18.11 26.20 2.32
N LYS A 235 17.93 25.73 3.55
CA LYS A 235 17.34 24.42 3.84
C LYS A 235 15.91 24.59 4.35
N ALA A 236 14.96 23.87 3.75
CA ALA A 236 13.55 23.89 4.14
C ALA A 236 12.97 22.47 4.21
N ARG A 237 11.93 22.27 5.03
CA ARG A 237 11.24 20.98 5.20
C ARG A 237 10.23 20.79 4.06
N TRP A 238 10.26 19.63 3.42
CA TRP A 238 9.33 19.33 2.32
C TRP A 238 7.92 19.02 2.86
N GLY A 239 6.93 19.76 2.37
CA GLY A 239 5.52 19.63 2.73
C GLY A 239 4.94 20.93 3.28
N MET A 240 4.38 21.75 2.38
CA MET A 240 3.63 22.96 2.73
C MET A 240 2.45 22.66 3.67
N PRO A 241 1.94 23.65 4.43
CA PRO A 241 0.83 23.42 5.36
C PRO A 241 -0.38 22.80 4.67
N SER A 242 -1.01 21.81 5.29
CA SER A 242 -2.21 21.17 4.73
C SER A 242 -3.44 22.08 4.85
N PRO A 243 -4.42 21.99 3.93
CA PRO A 243 -5.72 22.61 4.14
C PRO A 243 -6.37 22.11 5.44
N PRO A 244 -6.88 23.00 6.32
CA PRO A 244 -7.49 22.57 7.58
C PRO A 244 -8.62 21.54 7.40
N SER A 245 -9.36 21.63 6.29
CA SER A 245 -10.45 20.71 5.96
C SER A 245 -10.02 19.26 5.69
N VAL A 246 -8.74 19.00 5.43
CA VAL A 246 -8.23 17.63 5.19
C VAL A 246 -7.50 17.04 6.40
N LEU A 247 -7.25 17.84 7.43
CA LEU A 247 -6.61 17.40 8.66
C LEU A 247 -7.60 16.60 9.51
N LYS A 248 -7.26 15.35 9.79
CA LYS A 248 -8.04 14.44 10.67
C LYS A 248 -7.60 14.51 12.13
N THR A 249 -6.44 15.08 12.39
CA THR A 249 -5.77 15.17 13.69
C THR A 249 -5.02 16.48 13.78
N ALA A 250 -4.57 16.87 14.98
CA ALA A 250 -3.68 18.03 15.16
C ALA A 250 -2.34 17.91 14.40
N ARG A 251 -1.92 16.68 14.08
CA ARG A 251 -0.71 16.44 13.27
C ARG A 251 -0.94 16.84 11.81
N ASP A 252 -0.08 17.71 11.29
CA ASP A 252 -0.02 18.08 9.87
C ASP A 252 1.11 17.31 9.15
N PRO A 253 0.80 16.38 8.24
CA PRO A 253 1.83 15.69 7.45
C PRO A 253 2.45 16.56 6.36
N GLY A 254 1.85 17.70 6.04
CA GLY A 254 2.21 18.57 4.93
C GLY A 254 1.81 18.06 3.56
N VAL A 255 1.80 18.97 2.59
CA VAL A 255 1.51 18.70 1.18
C VAL A 255 2.78 18.93 0.37
N THR A 256 3.30 17.87 -0.23
CA THR A 256 4.55 17.89 -0.99
C THR A 256 4.40 18.34 -2.45
N ASN A 257 3.19 18.17 -3.00
CA ASN A 257 2.87 18.40 -4.41
C ASN A 257 1.63 19.30 -4.55
N VAL A 258 1.78 20.43 -5.23
CA VAL A 258 0.71 21.41 -5.43
C VAL A 258 0.18 21.29 -6.87
N ARG A 259 -1.13 21.07 -7.03
CA ARG A 259 -1.73 20.88 -8.36
C ARG A 259 -2.83 21.88 -8.69
N ASN A 260 -3.81 22.02 -7.82
CA ASN A 260 -4.95 22.89 -8.08
C ASN A 260 -4.66 24.32 -7.61
N LEU A 261 -4.06 25.14 -8.47
CA LEU A 261 -3.71 26.54 -8.17
C LEU A 261 -4.94 27.41 -7.88
N GLY A 262 -6.11 27.05 -8.42
CA GLY A 262 -7.37 27.73 -8.14
C GLY A 262 -7.88 27.56 -6.70
N SER A 263 -7.33 26.62 -5.93
CA SER A 263 -7.69 26.40 -4.53
C SER A 263 -7.42 27.65 -3.67
N PRO A 264 -8.39 28.15 -2.90
CA PRO A 264 -8.19 29.26 -1.98
C PRO A 264 -7.04 29.04 -0.99
N HIS A 265 -6.74 27.78 -0.66
CA HIS A 265 -5.66 27.43 0.25
C HIS A 265 -4.29 27.89 -0.23
N TRP A 266 -4.01 27.74 -1.54
CA TRP A 266 -2.68 28.01 -2.11
C TRP A 266 -2.46 29.47 -2.46
N ARG A 267 -3.51 30.24 -2.75
CA ARG A 267 -3.41 31.63 -3.25
C ARG A 267 -2.49 32.52 -2.41
N ARG A 268 -2.44 32.30 -1.09
CA ARG A 268 -1.57 33.05 -0.16
C ARG A 268 -0.07 32.83 -0.39
N TRP A 269 0.33 31.77 -1.07
CA TRP A 269 1.72 31.38 -1.33
C TRP A 269 2.06 31.31 -2.83
N LEU A 270 1.20 31.86 -3.71
CA LEU A 270 1.47 31.93 -5.15
C LEU A 270 2.15 33.24 -5.58
N GLY A 271 2.28 34.22 -4.67
CA GLY A 271 2.99 35.47 -4.94
C GLY A 271 4.52 35.30 -4.99
N GLN A 272 5.20 36.29 -5.56
CA GLN A 272 6.65 36.32 -5.75
C GLN A 272 7.46 35.98 -4.50
N GLY A 273 7.07 36.51 -3.34
CA GLY A 273 7.78 36.29 -2.06
C GLY A 273 7.77 34.85 -1.56
N HIS A 274 6.96 33.97 -2.18
CA HIS A 274 6.83 32.56 -1.82
C HIS A 274 7.38 31.63 -2.90
N ARG A 275 8.11 32.14 -3.90
CA ARG A 275 8.69 31.32 -4.96
C ARG A 275 10.03 30.74 -4.53
N CYS A 276 10.26 29.48 -4.89
CA CYS A 276 11.59 28.87 -4.79
C CYS A 276 11.87 27.93 -5.97
N LEU A 277 13.14 27.65 -6.21
CA LEU A 277 13.63 26.61 -7.11
C LEU A 277 14.13 25.45 -6.26
N VAL A 278 13.73 24.24 -6.58
CA VAL A 278 14.16 23.02 -5.88
C VAL A 278 15.14 22.28 -6.78
N PRO A 279 16.46 22.27 -6.48
CA PRO A 279 17.45 21.60 -7.33
C PRO A 279 17.17 20.10 -7.45
N VAL A 280 17.26 19.56 -8.66
CA VAL A 280 17.03 18.13 -8.92
C VAL A 280 17.93 17.61 -10.04
N THR A 281 18.54 16.44 -9.84
CA THR A 281 19.32 15.72 -10.87
C THR A 281 18.51 14.62 -11.54
N SER A 282 17.71 13.93 -10.74
CA SER A 282 16.81 12.87 -11.16
C SER A 282 15.63 12.78 -10.20
N PHE A 283 14.51 12.23 -10.66
CA PHE A 283 13.31 12.04 -9.83
C PHE A 283 12.67 10.69 -10.11
N SER A 284 11.85 10.20 -9.18
CA SER A 284 11.23 8.89 -9.31
C SER A 284 9.71 8.96 -9.23
N GLU A 285 9.02 8.14 -10.02
CA GLU A 285 7.58 7.94 -9.92
C GLU A 285 7.26 6.46 -9.60
N PRO A 286 6.20 6.18 -8.81
CA PRO A 286 5.84 4.81 -8.49
C PRO A 286 5.30 4.08 -9.73
N ARG A 287 5.80 2.86 -9.98
CA ARG A 287 5.32 1.99 -11.08
C ARG A 287 3.94 1.37 -10.81
N GLY A 288 3.39 1.60 -9.63
CA GLY A 288 2.16 0.99 -9.12
C GLY A 288 2.37 0.32 -7.77
N LYS A 289 1.27 -0.09 -7.13
CA LYS A 289 1.29 -0.66 -5.77
C LYS A 289 2.21 -1.89 -5.72
N GLY A 290 3.30 -1.79 -4.97
CA GLY A 290 4.25 -2.88 -4.74
C GLY A 290 5.25 -3.15 -5.88
N GLN A 291 5.33 -2.29 -6.90
CA GLN A 291 6.20 -2.49 -8.07
C GLN A 291 7.49 -1.64 -8.06
N GLY A 292 7.79 -1.00 -6.92
CA GLY A 292 8.90 -0.08 -6.80
C GLY A 292 8.69 1.24 -7.56
N VAL A 293 9.80 1.89 -7.89
CA VAL A 293 9.84 3.19 -8.57
C VAL A 293 10.56 3.10 -9.92
N GLN A 294 10.23 4.01 -10.82
CA GLN A 294 11.01 4.30 -12.02
C GLN A 294 11.73 5.62 -11.82
N TRP A 295 13.04 5.66 -12.06
CA TRP A 295 13.80 6.91 -12.07
C TRP A 295 13.81 7.55 -13.46
N PHE A 296 13.76 8.88 -13.48
CA PHE A 296 13.80 9.73 -14.65
C PHE A 296 14.95 10.73 -14.49
N ALA A 297 15.70 10.91 -15.56
CA ALA A 297 16.81 11.83 -15.68
C ALA A 297 16.66 12.64 -16.98
N PRO A 298 17.31 13.81 -17.11
CA PRO A 298 17.26 14.54 -18.36
C PRO A 298 17.97 13.75 -19.47
N THR A 299 17.48 13.89 -20.70
CA THR A 299 18.13 13.34 -21.89
C THR A 299 19.46 14.04 -22.14
N ASP A 300 19.50 15.36 -21.94
CA ASP A 300 20.73 16.15 -21.88
C ASP A 300 21.36 16.02 -20.50
N THR A 301 22.52 15.36 -20.41
CA THR A 301 23.20 15.08 -19.13
C THR A 301 23.81 16.32 -18.48
N ASP A 302 23.98 17.40 -19.23
CA ASP A 302 24.51 18.67 -18.71
C ASP A 302 23.37 19.64 -18.31
N ALA A 303 22.11 19.25 -18.52
CA ALA A 303 20.96 20.06 -18.17
C ALA A 303 20.85 20.25 -16.65
N THR A 304 20.78 21.51 -16.21
CA THR A 304 20.41 21.86 -14.84
C THR A 304 18.89 21.91 -14.74
N MET A 305 18.32 21.19 -13.79
CA MET A 305 16.88 21.15 -13.58
C MET A 305 16.50 21.66 -12.18
N PHE A 306 15.40 22.40 -12.13
CA PHE A 306 14.74 22.76 -10.89
C PHE A 306 13.27 22.39 -10.94
N PHE A 307 12.70 21.92 -9.82
CA PHE A 307 11.26 21.96 -9.69
C PHE A 307 10.77 23.38 -9.40
N ALA A 308 9.64 23.76 -10.00
CA ALA A 308 8.95 25.01 -9.70
C ALA A 308 8.31 24.95 -8.30
N GLY A 309 9.00 25.50 -7.31
CA GLY A 309 8.66 25.42 -5.89
C GLY A 309 7.89 26.63 -5.35
N ILE A 310 7.11 26.40 -4.28
CA ILE A 310 6.59 27.44 -3.40
C ILE A 310 7.02 27.18 -1.94
N GLU A 311 7.17 28.24 -1.16
CA GLU A 311 7.71 28.19 0.21
C GLU A 311 6.94 29.06 1.21
N THR A 312 7.06 28.74 2.49
CA THR A 312 6.62 29.60 3.60
C THR A 312 7.60 29.52 4.75
N ARG A 313 7.86 30.65 5.39
CA ARG A 313 8.86 30.79 6.45
C ARG A 313 8.24 30.70 7.84
N GLY A 314 9.02 30.21 8.80
CA GLY A 314 8.67 30.26 10.22
C GLY A 314 7.30 29.69 10.57
N TRP A 315 6.87 28.64 9.86
CA TRP A 315 5.54 28.06 10.06
C TRP A 315 5.54 27.14 11.27
N THR A 316 4.70 27.45 12.25
CA THR A 316 4.58 26.63 13.47
C THR A 316 3.49 25.59 13.30
N SER A 317 3.83 24.31 13.46
CA SER A 317 2.88 23.21 13.37
C SER A 317 3.37 21.93 14.06
N LEU A 318 2.43 21.07 14.43
CA LEU A 318 2.74 19.72 14.92
C LEU A 318 2.98 18.78 13.73
N ARG A 319 4.23 18.65 13.27
CA ARG A 319 4.57 17.76 12.15
C ARG A 319 4.73 16.30 12.58
N LYS A 320 5.36 16.13 13.75
CA LYS A 320 5.57 14.85 14.42
C LYS A 320 5.12 14.99 15.86
N VAL A 321 4.21 14.10 16.29
CA VAL A 321 3.64 14.13 17.65
C VAL A 321 4.73 14.15 18.73
N LYS A 322 5.83 13.40 18.50
CA LYS A 322 6.93 13.30 19.45
C LYS A 322 7.79 14.56 19.59
N ASP A 323 7.87 15.38 18.54
CA ASP A 323 8.74 16.56 18.53
C ASP A 323 7.99 17.78 19.09
N GLY A 324 6.69 17.62 19.37
CA GLY A 324 5.82 18.73 19.71
C GLY A 324 5.64 19.68 18.53
N GLU A 325 5.18 20.89 18.83
CA GLU A 325 5.11 21.96 17.83
C GLU A 325 6.52 22.42 17.47
N THR A 326 6.81 22.45 16.18
CA THR A 326 8.06 22.97 15.64
C THR A 326 7.76 24.14 14.71
N THR A 327 8.69 25.09 14.67
CA THR A 327 8.67 26.22 13.74
C THR A 327 9.69 25.92 12.65
N ASP A 328 9.23 25.76 11.41
CA ASP A 328 10.06 25.35 10.28
C ASP A 328 9.81 26.24 9.06
N ASP A 329 10.84 26.42 8.23
CA ASP A 329 10.67 26.85 6.85
C ASP A 329 10.20 25.65 6.02
N LEU A 330 9.14 25.82 5.24
CA LEU A 330 8.47 24.76 4.51
C LEU A 330 8.49 25.04 3.00
N TYR A 331 8.52 23.98 2.19
CA TYR A 331 8.37 24.11 0.75
C TYR A 331 7.57 22.95 0.13
N ALA A 332 7.07 23.17 -1.07
CA ALA A 332 6.50 22.14 -1.94
C ALA A 332 6.76 22.55 -3.39
N PHE A 333 6.51 21.68 -4.35
CA PHE A 333 6.60 22.03 -5.76
C PHE A 333 5.32 21.73 -6.52
N LEU A 334 5.17 22.41 -7.65
CA LEU A 334 4.02 22.26 -8.50
C LEU A 334 4.08 20.95 -9.27
N THR A 335 2.91 20.40 -9.56
CA THR A 335 2.73 19.25 -10.46
C THR A 335 1.77 19.62 -11.58
N CYS A 336 1.95 18.99 -12.73
CA CYS A 336 1.16 19.19 -13.96
C CYS A 336 0.79 17.81 -14.57
N PRO A 337 -0.04 17.75 -15.62
CA PRO A 337 -0.23 16.52 -16.40
C PRO A 337 1.12 15.98 -16.91
N PRO A 338 1.32 14.65 -17.00
CA PRO A 338 2.59 14.08 -17.41
C PRO A 338 2.85 14.24 -18.91
N ASN A 339 4.12 14.28 -19.30
CA ASN A 339 4.59 14.10 -20.67
C ASN A 339 4.54 12.62 -21.08
N ALA A 340 4.91 12.29 -22.32
CA ALA A 340 4.82 10.94 -22.86
C ALA A 340 5.57 9.88 -22.03
N GLU A 341 6.79 10.17 -21.57
CA GLU A 341 7.61 9.20 -20.82
C GLU A 341 7.03 8.92 -19.43
N VAL A 342 6.65 9.98 -18.69
CA VAL A 342 6.09 9.81 -17.35
C VAL A 342 4.70 9.18 -17.42
N ALA A 343 3.89 9.51 -18.44
CA ALA A 343 2.54 8.97 -18.58
C ALA A 343 2.47 7.44 -18.71
N LEU A 344 3.53 6.82 -19.26
CA LEU A 344 3.63 5.37 -19.38
C LEU A 344 3.76 4.67 -18.02
N ILE A 345 4.28 5.36 -17.01
CA ILE A 345 4.54 4.82 -15.68
C ILE A 345 3.52 5.34 -14.66
N HIS A 346 3.30 6.66 -14.65
CA HIS A 346 2.44 7.35 -13.71
C HIS A 346 1.52 8.35 -14.45
N PRO A 347 0.35 7.91 -14.94
CA PRO A 347 -0.50 8.71 -15.84
C PRO A 347 -1.19 9.89 -15.16
N LYS A 348 -0.99 10.09 -13.85
CA LYS A 348 -1.74 11.08 -13.06
C LYS A 348 -1.09 12.45 -13.03
N ALA A 349 0.24 12.54 -13.09
CA ALA A 349 1.01 13.80 -13.11
C ALA A 349 2.51 13.54 -13.15
N MET A 350 3.23 14.62 -13.45
CA MET A 350 4.66 14.80 -13.19
C MET A 350 4.92 16.11 -12.43
N PRO A 351 6.10 16.29 -11.82
CA PRO A 351 6.56 17.59 -11.32
C PRO A 351 6.68 18.63 -12.45
N VAL A 352 6.48 19.91 -12.13
CA VAL A 352 6.83 21.01 -13.05
C VAL A 352 8.34 21.22 -12.98
N ILE A 353 9.03 21.06 -14.10
CA ILE A 353 10.49 21.13 -14.19
C ILE A 353 10.87 22.32 -15.08
N LEU A 354 11.75 23.18 -14.56
CA LEU A 354 12.30 24.35 -15.24
C LEU A 354 13.75 24.05 -15.63
N THR A 355 14.10 24.33 -16.88
CA THR A 355 15.37 23.82 -17.47
C THR A 355 16.27 24.90 -18.05
N CYS A 356 15.75 26.12 -18.26
CA CYS A 356 16.55 27.22 -18.76
C CYS A 356 16.58 28.41 -17.79
N PRO A 357 17.65 29.22 -17.78
CA PRO A 357 17.79 30.38 -16.91
C PRO A 357 16.61 31.35 -16.96
N GLU A 358 16.02 31.56 -18.14
CA GLU A 358 14.88 32.46 -18.32
C GLU A 358 13.64 31.98 -17.56
N GLU A 359 13.41 30.66 -17.51
CA GLU A 359 12.32 30.07 -16.72
C GLU A 359 12.58 30.22 -15.21
N TRP A 360 13.84 30.09 -14.78
CA TRP A 360 14.23 30.24 -13.38
C TRP A 360 14.03 31.68 -12.90
N GLU A 361 14.52 32.64 -13.67
CA GLU A 361 14.37 34.08 -13.43
C GLU A 361 12.90 34.49 -13.47
N ALA A 362 12.13 34.03 -14.46
CA ALA A 362 10.70 34.32 -14.53
C ALA A 362 9.94 33.75 -13.32
N TRP A 363 10.26 32.53 -12.90
CA TRP A 363 9.63 31.91 -11.73
C TRP A 363 9.91 32.69 -10.45
N LEU A 364 11.17 33.00 -10.17
CA LEU A 364 11.57 33.80 -9.00
C LEU A 364 11.08 35.26 -9.10
N GLY A 365 10.96 35.78 -10.31
CA GLY A 365 10.41 37.10 -10.64
C GLY A 365 8.90 37.21 -10.44
N GLY A 366 8.21 36.10 -10.16
CA GLY A 366 6.79 36.12 -9.83
C GLY A 366 5.85 36.04 -11.03
N ILE A 367 6.29 35.44 -12.14
CA ILE A 367 5.40 35.05 -13.23
C ILE A 367 4.17 34.29 -12.70
N SER A 368 3.05 34.38 -13.42
CA SER A 368 1.84 33.63 -13.10
C SER A 368 2.15 32.14 -12.99
N ALA A 369 1.69 31.48 -11.92
CA ALA A 369 2.02 30.09 -11.67
C ALA A 369 1.50 29.18 -12.79
N GLU A 370 0.34 29.54 -13.32
CA GLU A 370 -0.39 28.87 -14.39
C GLU A 370 0.38 28.85 -15.72
N GLU A 371 1.24 29.85 -15.98
CA GLU A 371 2.01 29.93 -17.23
C GLU A 371 3.13 28.89 -17.30
N LEU A 372 3.73 28.57 -16.14
CA LEU A 372 4.79 27.57 -16.04
C LEU A 372 4.31 26.22 -15.51
N GLN A 373 3.05 26.08 -15.09
CA GLN A 373 2.48 24.78 -14.66
C GLN A 373 2.16 23.86 -15.85
N ARG A 374 3.18 23.47 -16.61
CA ARG A 374 3.10 22.65 -17.82
C ARG A 374 4.14 21.52 -17.80
N PRO A 375 3.90 20.40 -18.52
CA PRO A 375 4.90 19.35 -18.65
C PRO A 375 6.13 19.82 -19.41
N LEU A 376 7.26 19.15 -19.19
CA LEU A 376 8.38 19.22 -20.13
C LEU A 376 7.95 18.68 -21.50
N PRO A 377 8.61 19.11 -22.59
CA PRO A 377 8.43 18.50 -23.90
C PRO A 377 8.70 16.99 -23.86
N ASP A 378 7.98 16.25 -24.70
CA ASP A 378 8.29 14.83 -24.94
C ASP A 378 9.73 14.69 -25.46
N GLY A 379 10.41 13.62 -25.07
CA GLY A 379 11.81 13.34 -25.37
C GLY A 379 12.82 14.04 -24.44
N ALA A 380 12.38 14.92 -23.55
CA ALA A 380 13.27 15.63 -22.62
C ALA A 380 13.79 14.75 -21.47
N LEU A 381 13.14 13.62 -21.21
CA LEU A 381 13.47 12.70 -20.12
C LEU A 381 13.82 11.32 -20.63
N ARG A 382 14.72 10.64 -19.92
CA ARG A 382 15.07 9.22 -20.12
C ARG A 382 14.87 8.42 -18.84
N LEU A 383 14.56 7.14 -18.99
CA LEU A 383 14.45 6.20 -17.88
C LEU A 383 15.85 5.77 -17.43
N VAL A 384 16.08 5.73 -16.12
CA VAL A 384 17.31 5.21 -15.51
C VAL A 384 16.96 4.22 -14.39
N ASP A 385 17.91 3.37 -14.02
CA ASP A 385 17.67 2.32 -13.01
C ASP A 385 17.74 2.86 -11.58
N GLU A 386 18.57 3.89 -11.34
CA GLU A 386 18.84 4.48 -10.03
C GLU A 386 18.99 6.00 -10.11
N ALA A 387 18.99 6.67 -8.96
CA ALA A 387 19.24 8.11 -8.86
C ALA A 387 20.65 8.48 -9.37
N ILE A 388 20.78 9.65 -9.99
CA ILE A 388 22.05 10.23 -10.47
C ILE A 388 22.57 11.26 -9.49
#